data_AF-A0A2V0P9C7-F1
#
_entry.id   AF-A0A2V0P9C7-F1
#
_cell.length_a   1.000
_cell.length_b   1.000
_cell.length_c   1.000
_cell.angle_alpha   90.00
_cell.angle_beta   90.00
_cell.angle_gamma   90.00
#
_symmetry.space_group_name_H-M   'P 1'
#
loop_
_entity.id
_entity.type
_entity.pdbx_description
1 polymer ?
#
loop_
_entity_poly.entity_id
_entity_poly.type
_entity_poly.pdbx_seq_one_letter_code
_entity_poly.pdbx_strand_id
1 'polypeptide(L)'
;MQRLQGKVAGRTAPTAARRLAAVGLPRPAPCQRLRRAGPAGAAARGLPAPAAPQPRRPAPPARGPVAGAAAAVKQGGGGGGGGGEEGGNGLLISGALLALWAGLMGYVFFLAPNQTPTIDAFIVQKLVGLKQEDPYQVNTVFAALFNAMGIYPLIYAALLIPAARSNNKARGGPLNPFRGPGAGRAAPLLPAWPFVTASVFLGAYALIPYMALWSPKEPPQQLPPPKEELEGWNRLYMRGAETAVLPGLLAAGAAFYLFQAATAGGQAWYDYMRLFDQSRLVHATSIDFALCTLLAPFWMANDAEGRNWEQRGTLLPVLSVLPLLGPSLYLLLRPKTDTSAP
;
A
#
# COMPACT_ATOMS: atom_id res chain seq x y z
N MET A 1 9.38 -7.72 78.83
CA MET A 1 10.69 -7.15 79.19
C MET A 1 11.42 -6.72 77.91
N GLN A 2 11.92 -5.47 77.90
CA GLN A 2 13.00 -4.85 77.07
C GLN A 2 12.99 -5.13 75.54
N ARG A 3 12.70 -4.20 74.61
CA ARG A 3 13.00 -2.75 74.41
C ARG A 3 14.47 -2.48 74.02
N LEU A 4 14.68 -1.97 72.80
CA LEU A 4 15.61 -0.89 72.34
C LEU A 4 16.14 -1.19 70.90
N GLN A 5 15.67 -0.48 69.86
CA GLN A 5 16.09 0.86 69.36
C GLN A 5 17.50 0.86 68.73
N GLY A 6 17.66 1.18 67.44
CA GLY A 6 17.66 2.50 66.78
C GLY A 6 18.67 2.41 65.60
N LYS A 7 18.75 3.25 64.57
CA LYS A 7 18.50 4.70 64.47
C LYS A 7 18.60 5.12 62.98
N VAL A 8 17.83 6.16 62.67
CA VAL A 8 17.72 6.88 61.38
C VAL A 8 18.84 7.92 61.20
N ALA A 9 19.28 8.13 59.96
CA ALA A 9 19.80 9.41 59.41
C ALA A 9 19.85 9.24 57.86
N GLY A 10 19.26 10.05 56.97
CA GLY A 10 18.80 11.43 57.06
C GLY A 10 19.92 12.39 56.64
N ARG A 11 19.95 12.82 55.36
CA ARG A 11 20.33 14.17 54.85
C ARG A 11 20.69 14.16 53.35
N THR A 12 19.84 14.73 52.49
CA THR A 12 19.88 16.10 51.91
C THR A 12 20.72 16.22 50.64
N ALA A 13 20.04 16.61 49.55
CA ALA A 13 20.61 17.21 48.36
C ALA A 13 21.33 18.54 48.66
N PRO A 14 22.20 18.97 47.75
CA PRO A 14 22.30 20.38 47.42
C PRO A 14 22.17 20.65 45.92
N THR A 15 21.30 21.61 45.61
CA THR A 15 21.28 22.39 44.38
C THR A 15 22.51 23.30 44.33
N ALA A 16 23.28 23.28 43.24
CA ALA A 16 24.10 24.44 42.86
C ALA A 16 24.43 24.42 41.37
N ALA A 17 24.16 25.55 40.76
CA ALA A 17 24.25 25.85 39.34
C ALA A 17 25.69 25.97 38.81
N ARG A 18 25.75 26.10 37.48
CA ARG A 18 26.64 27.02 36.73
C ARG A 18 27.93 26.37 36.17
N ARG A 19 27.95 26.14 34.86
CA ARG A 19 28.71 26.97 33.89
C ARG A 19 28.50 26.46 32.46
N LEU A 20 27.93 27.33 31.64
CA LEU A 20 27.97 27.30 30.19
C LEU A 20 29.42 27.34 29.70
N ALA A 21 29.82 26.40 28.85
CA ALA A 21 31.00 26.53 28.01
C ALA A 21 30.53 26.58 26.56
N ALA A 22 30.60 27.79 26.00
CA ALA A 22 30.32 28.08 24.61
C ALA A 22 31.44 27.50 23.74
N VAL A 23 31.09 26.57 22.84
CA VAL A 23 31.96 26.17 21.73
C VAL A 23 31.69 27.12 20.57
N GLY A 24 32.71 27.93 20.27
CA GLY A 24 32.66 28.97 19.25
C GLY A 24 32.62 28.41 17.83
N LEU A 25 31.64 28.88 17.05
CA LEU A 25 31.61 28.81 15.60
C LEU A 25 32.41 29.99 15.01
N PRO A 26 33.32 29.77 14.04
CA PRO A 26 33.94 30.86 13.31
C PRO A 26 33.00 31.42 12.24
N ARG A 27 32.76 32.73 12.31
CA ARG A 27 32.19 33.57 11.24
C ARG A 27 33.16 33.70 10.07
N PRO A 28 32.65 33.80 8.83
CA PRO A 28 33.22 34.74 7.87
C PRO A 28 32.24 35.87 7.51
N ALA A 29 32.83 37.04 7.28
CA ALA A 29 32.20 38.34 7.01
C ALA A 29 31.76 38.50 5.53
N PRO A 30 31.01 39.57 5.18
CA PRO A 30 30.17 39.64 3.98
C PRO A 30 30.91 40.24 2.77
N CYS A 31 30.55 39.80 1.55
CA CYS A 31 30.92 40.49 0.32
C CYS A 31 29.70 40.70 -0.60
N GLN A 32 29.24 41.94 -0.55
CA GLN A 32 28.74 42.81 -1.62
C GLN A 32 28.07 42.18 -2.87
N ARG A 33 26.75 42.34 -2.85
CA ARG A 33 25.83 42.72 -3.94
C ARG A 33 26.51 43.39 -5.16
N LEU A 34 26.48 42.71 -6.31
CA LEU A 34 26.56 43.35 -7.64
C LEU A 34 25.28 43.08 -8.43
N ARG A 35 24.75 44.17 -8.98
CA ARG A 35 23.48 44.30 -9.72
C ARG A 35 23.79 44.40 -11.22
N ARG A 36 22.79 44.03 -12.04
CA ARG A 36 22.57 44.34 -13.49
C ARG A 36 23.43 43.54 -14.48
N ALA A 37 22.97 43.16 -15.68
CA ALA A 37 21.72 43.30 -16.42
C ALA A 37 21.73 42.27 -17.58
N GLY A 38 20.56 41.87 -18.10
CA GLY A 38 20.45 41.20 -19.41
C GLY A 38 20.41 42.21 -20.57
N PRO A 39 19.87 41.84 -21.74
CA PRO A 39 20.54 41.11 -22.81
C PRO A 39 20.66 41.95 -24.09
N ALA A 40 21.53 41.57 -25.03
CA ALA A 40 21.53 42.09 -26.39
C ALA A 40 21.79 40.98 -27.39
N GLY A 41 20.85 40.78 -28.31
CA GLY A 41 20.97 39.87 -29.44
C GLY A 41 21.76 40.49 -30.59
N ALA A 42 22.27 39.62 -31.46
CA ALA A 42 22.65 39.98 -32.82
C ALA A 42 22.46 38.77 -33.72
N ALA A 43 21.64 38.94 -34.74
CA ALA A 43 21.34 38.00 -35.81
C ALA A 43 22.41 38.08 -36.92
N ALA A 44 22.69 36.97 -37.58
CA ALA A 44 23.27 36.97 -38.93
C ALA A 44 22.77 35.74 -39.73
N ARG A 45 22.30 36.00 -40.95
CA ARG A 45 21.63 35.10 -41.91
C ARG A 45 22.61 34.60 -43.00
N GLY A 46 22.32 33.41 -43.56
CA GLY A 46 22.55 32.98 -44.98
C GLY A 46 23.86 32.21 -45.27
N LEU A 47 23.86 30.86 -45.45
CA LEU A 47 23.57 29.99 -46.65
C LEU A 47 24.73 29.91 -47.70
N PRO A 48 24.93 28.81 -48.48
CA PRO A 48 24.18 27.54 -48.63
C PRO A 48 25.04 26.22 -48.63
N ALA A 49 24.35 25.08 -48.81
CA ALA A 49 24.79 23.67 -48.70
C ALA A 49 25.60 23.08 -49.88
N PRO A 50 26.08 21.82 -49.75
CA PRO A 50 25.63 20.78 -50.68
C PRO A 50 25.29 19.40 -50.03
N ALA A 51 24.87 18.47 -50.88
CA ALA A 51 23.92 17.37 -50.65
C ALA A 51 24.38 16.09 -49.91
N ALA A 52 23.38 15.27 -49.57
CA ALA A 52 23.34 14.02 -48.79
C ALA A 52 24.17 12.83 -49.30
N PRO A 53 24.34 11.78 -48.46
CA PRO A 53 23.54 10.56 -48.66
C PRO A 53 23.12 9.80 -47.36
N GLN A 54 21.95 9.17 -47.37
CA GLN A 54 21.54 8.03 -46.49
C GLN A 54 21.30 6.78 -47.39
N PRO A 55 20.98 5.55 -46.91
CA PRO A 55 21.04 4.91 -45.57
C PRO A 55 21.69 3.49 -45.62
N ARG A 56 21.92 2.82 -44.47
CA ARG A 56 21.98 1.34 -44.41
C ARG A 56 21.28 0.79 -43.17
N ARG A 57 20.27 -0.05 -43.39
CA ARG A 57 19.59 -0.91 -42.40
C ARG A 57 20.45 -2.14 -42.08
N PRO A 58 20.42 -2.67 -40.85
CA PRO A 58 20.70 -4.09 -40.59
C PRO A 58 19.40 -4.92 -40.54
N ALA A 59 19.48 -6.15 -41.05
CA ALA A 59 18.42 -7.17 -41.12
C ALA A 59 18.19 -7.88 -39.76
N PRO A 60 17.05 -8.58 -39.56
CA PRO A 60 16.70 -9.23 -38.29
C PRO A 60 17.25 -10.67 -38.22
N PRO A 61 17.48 -11.23 -37.02
CA PRO A 61 17.66 -12.68 -36.87
C PRO A 61 16.40 -13.40 -36.33
N ALA A 62 16.01 -14.40 -37.12
CA ALA A 62 15.43 -15.72 -36.84
C ALA A 62 14.55 -16.00 -35.60
N ARG A 63 13.38 -16.59 -35.88
CA ARG A 63 12.54 -17.36 -34.94
C ARG A 63 13.12 -18.76 -34.72
N GLY A 64 13.05 -19.25 -33.48
CA GLY A 64 13.13 -20.66 -33.10
C GLY A 64 12.30 -20.89 -31.81
N PRO A 65 11.63 -22.05 -31.64
CA PRO A 65 10.50 -22.19 -30.71
C PRO A 65 10.94 -22.76 -29.36
N VAL A 66 10.43 -22.22 -28.25
CA VAL A 66 10.27 -23.02 -27.03
C VAL A 66 9.01 -22.57 -26.28
N ALA A 67 8.07 -23.50 -26.20
CA ALA A 67 6.86 -23.39 -25.41
C ALA A 67 7.21 -23.46 -23.92
N GLY A 68 6.64 -22.54 -23.15
CA GLY A 68 6.60 -22.58 -21.69
C GLY A 68 5.36 -21.83 -21.27
N ALA A 69 4.26 -22.57 -21.09
CA ALA A 69 2.94 -22.04 -20.77
C ALA A 69 2.95 -21.35 -19.40
N ALA A 70 2.93 -20.02 -19.41
CA ALA A 70 2.44 -19.22 -18.30
C ALA A 70 1.17 -18.52 -18.82
N ALA A 71 0.03 -18.86 -18.23
CA ALA A 71 -1.24 -18.24 -18.53
C ALA A 71 -1.19 -16.76 -18.11
N ALA A 72 -0.74 -15.91 -19.03
CA ALA A 72 -0.88 -14.48 -18.92
C ALA A 72 -2.38 -14.16 -19.12
N VAL A 73 -3.05 -13.82 -18.02
CA VAL A 73 -4.34 -13.13 -18.09
C VAL A 73 -4.07 -11.82 -18.83
N LYS A 74 -4.53 -11.78 -20.08
CA LYS A 74 -4.41 -10.64 -20.98
C LYS A 74 -5.36 -9.56 -20.49
N GLN A 75 -4.85 -8.61 -19.72
CA GLN A 75 -5.60 -7.43 -19.32
C GLN A 75 -5.78 -6.56 -20.58
N GLY A 76 -7.04 -6.40 -20.99
CA GLY A 76 -7.42 -5.64 -22.18
C GLY A 76 -7.09 -4.17 -22.00
N GLY A 77 -5.97 -3.72 -22.58
CA GLY A 77 -5.76 -2.32 -22.92
C GLY A 77 -6.66 -1.96 -24.09
N GLY A 78 -7.83 -1.39 -23.79
CA GLY A 78 -8.80 -0.94 -24.77
C GLY A 78 -8.71 0.57 -24.95
N GLY A 79 -7.83 1.03 -25.85
CA GLY A 79 -7.96 2.33 -26.48
C GLY A 79 -8.61 2.15 -27.84
N GLY A 80 -9.85 2.62 -28.01
CA GLY A 80 -10.46 2.81 -29.33
C GLY A 80 -11.92 2.35 -29.47
N GLY A 81 -12.84 3.30 -29.31
CA GLY A 81 -14.10 3.45 -30.05
C GLY A 81 -14.98 2.23 -30.33
N GLY A 82 -16.06 2.09 -29.54
CA GLY A 82 -17.18 1.21 -29.86
C GLY A 82 -18.23 1.24 -28.74
N GLY A 83 -19.18 2.19 -28.81
CA GLY A 83 -20.25 2.32 -27.82
C GLY A 83 -21.23 1.15 -27.89
N GLY A 84 -21.46 0.48 -26.76
CA GLY A 84 -22.59 -0.46 -26.60
C GLY A 84 -22.43 -1.55 -25.54
N GLU A 85 -21.20 -2.04 -25.26
CA GLU A 85 -21.00 -3.28 -24.47
C GLU A 85 -20.30 -3.11 -23.12
N GLU A 86 -19.70 -1.94 -22.84
CA GLU A 86 -18.92 -1.71 -21.61
C GLU A 86 -19.76 -1.67 -20.33
N GLY A 87 -21.02 -1.23 -20.41
CA GLY A 87 -21.89 -1.09 -19.23
C GLY A 87 -22.35 -2.42 -18.63
N GLY A 88 -22.49 -3.47 -19.45
CA GLY A 88 -22.91 -4.80 -18.99
C GLY A 88 -21.81 -5.52 -18.22
N ASN A 89 -20.58 -5.45 -18.72
CA ASN A 89 -19.44 -6.16 -18.12
C ASN A 89 -19.07 -5.59 -16.75
N GLY A 90 -19.14 -4.28 -16.56
CA GLY A 90 -18.88 -3.64 -15.25
C GLY A 90 -19.87 -4.09 -14.17
N LEU A 91 -21.17 -4.11 -14.50
CA LEU A 91 -22.21 -4.57 -13.58
C LEU A 91 -22.05 -6.05 -13.20
N LEU A 92 -21.69 -6.89 -14.17
CA LEU A 92 -21.43 -8.31 -13.93
C LEU A 92 -20.23 -8.53 -13.01
N ILE A 93 -19.13 -7.79 -13.20
CA ILE A 93 -17.93 -7.90 -12.35
C ILE A 93 -18.22 -7.41 -10.93
N SER A 94 -18.87 -6.25 -10.76
CA SER A 94 -19.28 -5.74 -9.45
C SER A 94 -20.25 -6.69 -8.74
N GLY A 95 -21.23 -7.23 -9.48
CA GLY A 95 -22.16 -8.23 -8.97
C GLY A 95 -21.46 -9.52 -8.53
N ALA A 96 -20.52 -10.02 -9.34
CA ALA A 96 -19.73 -11.20 -9.01
C ALA A 96 -18.85 -10.99 -7.76
N LEU A 97 -18.23 -9.80 -7.61
CA LEU A 97 -17.45 -9.45 -6.43
C LEU A 97 -18.32 -9.37 -5.17
N LEU A 98 -19.53 -8.82 -5.25
CA LEU A 98 -20.47 -8.80 -4.12
C LEU A 98 -21.00 -10.20 -3.78
N ALA A 99 -21.26 -11.03 -4.79
CA ALA A 99 -21.65 -12.41 -4.58
C ALA A 99 -20.52 -13.23 -3.92
N LEU A 100 -19.28 -13.04 -4.38
CA LEU A 100 -18.09 -13.62 -3.76
C LEU A 100 -17.95 -13.14 -2.31
N TRP A 101 -18.10 -11.85 -2.06
CA TRP A 101 -18.06 -11.28 -0.71
C TRP A 101 -19.14 -11.87 0.20
N ALA A 102 -20.38 -11.92 -0.26
CA ALA A 102 -21.50 -12.50 0.50
C ALA A 102 -21.26 -14.00 0.77
N GLY A 103 -20.73 -14.73 -0.20
CA GLY A 103 -20.33 -16.13 -0.05
C GLY A 103 -19.21 -16.32 0.98
N LEU A 104 -18.19 -15.47 0.96
CA LEU A 104 -17.09 -15.46 1.94
C LEU A 104 -17.59 -15.15 3.35
N MET A 105 -18.46 -14.14 3.50
CA MET A 105 -19.08 -13.81 4.78
C MET A 105 -19.94 -14.99 5.27
N GLY A 106 -20.78 -15.55 4.41
CA GLY A 106 -21.56 -16.75 4.74
C GLY A 106 -20.67 -17.91 5.19
N TYR A 107 -19.55 -18.14 4.49
CA TYR A 107 -18.60 -19.17 4.86
C TYR A 107 -17.99 -18.93 6.25
N VAL A 108 -17.47 -17.72 6.51
CA VAL A 108 -16.81 -17.40 7.80
C VAL A 108 -17.76 -17.49 8.98
N PHE A 109 -19.01 -17.05 8.84
CA PHE A 109 -19.97 -17.06 9.94
C PHE A 109 -20.61 -18.42 10.19
N PHE A 110 -20.91 -19.18 9.14
CA PHE A 110 -21.70 -20.41 9.24
C PHE A 110 -20.90 -21.70 9.07
N LEU A 111 -19.89 -21.72 8.20
CA LEU A 111 -19.17 -22.95 7.82
C LEU A 111 -17.78 -23.05 8.44
N ALA A 112 -17.13 -21.93 8.74
CA ALA A 112 -15.78 -21.94 9.29
C ALA A 112 -15.74 -22.70 10.63
N PRO A 113 -14.71 -23.54 10.85
CA PRO A 113 -14.60 -24.35 12.05
C PRO A 113 -14.70 -23.50 13.31
N ASN A 114 -15.52 -23.89 14.27
CA ASN A 114 -15.73 -23.15 15.51
C ASN A 114 -15.71 -24.10 16.72
N GLN A 115 -14.68 -24.94 16.78
CA GLN A 115 -14.53 -25.93 17.82
C GLN A 115 -13.88 -25.34 19.09
N THR A 116 -13.31 -24.13 19.00
CA THR A 116 -12.52 -23.51 20.08
C THR A 116 -12.83 -22.02 20.35
N PRO A 117 -14.11 -21.61 20.53
CA PRO A 117 -14.48 -20.19 20.67
C PRO A 117 -13.82 -19.50 21.88
N THR A 118 -13.61 -20.23 22.98
CA THR A 118 -12.94 -19.68 24.17
C THR A 118 -11.46 -19.41 23.89
N ILE A 119 -10.78 -20.31 23.16
CA ILE A 119 -9.36 -20.19 22.81
C ILE A 119 -9.18 -18.99 21.86
N ASP A 120 -10.08 -18.79 20.91
CA ASP A 120 -10.03 -17.66 19.96
C ASP A 120 -10.04 -16.32 20.70
N ALA A 121 -10.91 -16.16 21.71
CA ALA A 121 -10.95 -14.96 22.54
C ALA A 121 -9.66 -14.74 23.33
N PHE A 122 -9.06 -15.81 23.87
CA PHE A 122 -7.77 -15.73 24.55
C PHE A 122 -6.63 -15.34 23.60
N ILE A 123 -6.59 -15.91 22.41
CA ILE A 123 -5.58 -15.59 21.38
C ILE A 123 -5.64 -14.10 21.02
N VAL A 124 -6.84 -13.56 20.77
CA VAL A 124 -7.00 -12.12 20.48
C VAL A 124 -6.53 -11.26 21.65
N GLN A 125 -6.96 -11.57 22.87
CA GLN A 125 -6.56 -10.81 24.06
C GLN A 125 -5.04 -10.81 24.24
N LYS A 126 -4.37 -11.93 23.95
CA LYS A 126 -2.91 -12.03 24.03
C LYS A 126 -2.20 -11.26 22.92
N LEU A 127 -2.64 -11.41 21.67
CA LEU A 127 -2.02 -10.73 20.52
C LEU A 127 -2.23 -9.21 20.53
N VAL A 128 -3.34 -8.72 21.07
CA VAL A 128 -3.60 -7.29 21.26
C VAL A 128 -2.89 -6.72 22.51
N GLY A 129 -2.24 -7.58 23.31
CA GLY A 129 -1.52 -7.16 24.53
C GLY A 129 -2.41 -6.90 25.74
N LEU A 130 -3.68 -7.33 25.70
CA LEU A 130 -4.64 -7.20 26.81
C LEU A 130 -4.41 -8.25 27.91
N LYS A 131 -3.77 -9.38 27.59
CA LYS A 131 -3.38 -10.43 28.55
C LYS A 131 -1.95 -10.90 28.31
N GLN A 132 -1.02 -10.37 29.11
CA GLN A 132 0.41 -10.63 28.96
C GLN A 132 0.96 -11.66 29.96
N GLU A 133 0.25 -11.95 31.06
CA GLU A 133 0.74 -12.79 32.18
C GLU A 133 0.42 -14.29 32.08
N ASP A 134 -0.09 -14.77 30.94
CA ASP A 134 -0.41 -16.19 30.77
C ASP A 134 0.77 -17.02 30.20
N PRO A 135 1.07 -18.21 30.75
CA PRO A 135 2.13 -19.10 30.27
C PRO A 135 1.82 -19.72 28.88
N TYR A 136 0.59 -19.57 28.38
CA TYR A 136 0.14 -20.12 27.11
C TYR A 136 0.78 -19.38 25.92
N GLN A 137 1.74 -19.97 25.22
CA GLN A 137 2.34 -19.36 24.04
C GLN A 137 1.43 -19.54 22.82
N VAL A 138 1.11 -18.44 22.13
CA VAL A 138 0.41 -18.49 20.84
C VAL A 138 1.37 -19.10 19.81
N ASN A 139 0.85 -19.95 18.93
CA ASN A 139 1.63 -20.52 17.84
C ASN A 139 2.37 -19.41 17.06
N THR A 140 3.66 -19.62 16.82
CA THR A 140 4.57 -18.63 16.21
C THR A 140 4.18 -18.28 14.77
N VAL A 141 3.74 -19.26 13.98
CA VAL A 141 3.27 -19.04 12.60
C VAL A 141 2.01 -18.18 12.61
N PHE A 142 1.03 -18.52 13.45
CA PHE A 142 -0.19 -17.73 13.57
C PHE A 142 0.07 -16.32 14.09
N ALA A 143 0.94 -16.16 15.10
CA ALA A 143 1.31 -14.85 15.62
C ALA A 143 1.98 -13.98 14.55
N ALA A 144 2.87 -14.57 13.73
CA ALA A 144 3.49 -13.86 12.61
C ALA A 144 2.45 -13.47 11.55
N LEU A 145 1.53 -14.38 11.20
CA LEU A 145 0.42 -14.12 10.27
C LEU A 145 -0.48 -12.97 10.76
N PHE A 146 -0.91 -13.03 12.02
CA PHE A 146 -1.79 -12.02 12.61
C PHE A 146 -1.13 -10.65 12.65
N ASN A 147 0.15 -10.56 13.01
CA ASN A 147 0.85 -9.29 13.01
C ASN A 147 1.14 -8.78 11.58
N ALA A 148 1.39 -9.68 10.63
CA ALA A 148 1.53 -9.35 9.22
C ALA A 148 0.24 -8.73 8.64
N MET A 149 -0.93 -9.14 9.13
CA MET A 149 -2.20 -8.51 8.74
C MET A 149 -2.28 -7.03 9.11
N GLY A 150 -1.54 -6.55 10.12
CA GLY A 150 -1.45 -5.12 10.42
C GLY A 150 -0.72 -4.29 9.36
N ILE A 151 0.09 -4.92 8.50
CA ILE A 151 0.86 -4.26 7.44
C ILE A 151 -0.02 -4.04 6.20
N TYR A 152 -0.92 -4.97 5.88
CA TYR A 152 -1.77 -4.88 4.68
C TYR A 152 -2.63 -3.62 4.61
N PRO A 153 -3.37 -3.21 5.66
CA PRO A 153 -4.14 -1.97 5.67
C PRO A 153 -3.30 -0.74 5.33
N LEU A 154 -2.02 -0.72 5.74
CA LEU A 154 -1.10 0.35 5.38
C LEU A 154 -0.73 0.25 3.90
N ILE A 155 -0.39 -0.92 3.38
CA ILE A 155 -0.13 -1.09 1.93
C ILE A 155 -1.34 -0.63 1.11
N TYR A 156 -2.54 -1.09 1.47
CA TYR A 156 -3.80 -0.71 0.83
C TYR A 156 -4.12 0.78 1.00
N ALA A 157 -3.83 1.39 2.15
CA ALA A 157 -3.94 2.83 2.32
C ALA A 157 -3.05 3.59 1.32
N ALA A 158 -1.80 3.17 1.14
CA ALA A 158 -0.85 3.79 0.22
C ALA A 158 -1.19 3.61 -1.27
N LEU A 159 -1.98 2.60 -1.61
CA LEU A 159 -2.49 2.35 -2.97
C LEU A 159 -3.83 3.05 -3.22
N LEU A 160 -4.78 2.90 -2.29
CA LEU A 160 -6.17 3.32 -2.46
C LEU A 160 -6.38 4.79 -2.18
N ILE A 161 -5.76 5.36 -1.16
CA ILE A 161 -6.02 6.75 -0.75
C ILE A 161 -5.57 7.74 -1.85
N PRO A 162 -4.38 7.61 -2.45
CA PRO A 162 -3.99 8.46 -3.59
C PRO A 162 -4.88 8.24 -4.82
N ALA A 163 -5.32 7.00 -5.06
CA ALA A 163 -6.20 6.67 -6.16
C ALA A 163 -7.64 7.20 -5.96
N ALA A 164 -8.14 7.26 -4.72
CA ALA A 164 -9.50 7.66 -4.36
C ALA A 164 -9.67 9.18 -4.15
N ARG A 165 -8.64 10.00 -4.40
CA ARG A 165 -8.70 11.47 -4.25
C ARG A 165 -9.81 12.10 -5.10
N SER A 166 -10.88 12.59 -4.48
CA SER A 166 -11.93 13.34 -5.19
C SER A 166 -11.45 14.77 -5.44
N ASN A 167 -10.97 15.08 -6.64
CA ASN A 167 -10.92 16.46 -7.09
C ASN A 167 -12.34 16.86 -7.48
N ASN A 168 -13.03 17.55 -6.57
CA ASN A 168 -14.32 18.20 -6.83
C ASN A 168 -14.15 19.28 -7.91
N LYS A 169 -14.05 18.87 -9.19
CA LYS A 169 -14.19 19.75 -10.36
C LYS A 169 -14.64 19.05 -11.63
N ALA A 170 -14.64 17.71 -11.70
CA ALA A 170 -15.21 16.98 -12.83
C ALA A 170 -16.72 16.78 -12.63
N ARG A 171 -17.47 17.78 -13.09
CA ARG A 171 -18.91 17.71 -13.33
C ARG A 171 -19.16 16.67 -14.44
N GLY A 172 -19.75 15.52 -14.10
CA GLY A 172 -20.42 14.63 -15.07
C GLY A 172 -19.66 13.37 -15.50
N GLY A 173 -19.25 12.51 -14.57
CA GLY A 173 -18.81 11.14 -14.87
C GLY A 173 -19.97 10.13 -14.91
N PRO A 174 -19.83 8.99 -15.60
CA PRO A 174 -20.91 8.05 -15.88
C PRO A 174 -21.41 7.27 -14.66
N LEU A 175 -22.54 6.61 -14.90
CA LEU A 175 -23.52 6.00 -14.01
C LEU A 175 -22.99 4.75 -13.27
N ASN A 176 -23.05 4.76 -11.93
CA ASN A 176 -22.94 3.56 -11.12
C ASN A 176 -24.15 2.62 -11.38
N PRO A 177 -23.98 1.36 -11.81
CA PRO A 177 -25.04 0.56 -12.42
C PRO A 177 -25.93 -0.28 -11.48
N PHE A 178 -26.10 0.07 -10.20
CA PHE A 178 -27.45 -0.11 -9.61
C PHE A 178 -28.46 0.90 -10.17
N ARG A 179 -28.00 1.83 -11.02
CA ARG A 179 -28.81 2.89 -11.60
C ARG A 179 -28.89 2.68 -13.10
N GLY A 180 -30.12 2.50 -13.60
CA GLY A 180 -30.43 2.38 -15.01
C GLY A 180 -30.29 3.71 -15.78
N PRO A 181 -30.36 3.65 -17.13
CA PRO A 181 -30.12 4.79 -17.99
C PRO A 181 -31.14 5.91 -17.74
N GLY A 182 -30.67 7.12 -17.38
CA GLY A 182 -31.51 8.32 -17.24
C GLY A 182 -31.22 9.21 -16.04
N ALA A 183 -30.32 8.84 -15.14
CA ALA A 183 -30.08 9.62 -13.93
C ALA A 183 -28.91 10.62 -14.05
N GLY A 184 -29.21 11.83 -14.51
CA GLY A 184 -28.33 12.97 -14.32
C GLY A 184 -28.24 13.38 -12.85
N ARG A 185 -27.22 12.91 -12.13
CA ARG A 185 -26.59 13.63 -11.00
C ARG A 185 -25.35 12.88 -10.53
N ALA A 186 -24.23 13.62 -10.44
CA ALA A 186 -22.93 13.15 -9.97
C ALA A 186 -23.05 12.34 -8.66
N ALA A 187 -22.62 11.08 -8.68
CA ALA A 187 -22.46 10.28 -7.47
C ALA A 187 -21.20 10.74 -6.72
N PRO A 188 -21.24 10.87 -5.38
CA PRO A 188 -20.05 11.15 -4.60
C PRO A 188 -19.09 9.95 -4.69
N LEU A 189 -17.81 10.21 -5.01
CA LEU A 189 -16.77 9.18 -4.97
C LEU A 189 -16.74 8.60 -3.56
N LEU A 190 -16.99 7.30 -3.44
CA LEU A 190 -16.95 6.61 -2.16
C LEU A 190 -15.52 6.74 -1.60
N PRO A 191 -15.32 7.42 -0.46
CA PRO A 191 -13.99 7.61 0.07
C PRO A 191 -13.41 6.24 0.47
N ALA A 192 -12.15 5.97 0.15
CA ALA A 192 -11.49 4.71 0.50
C ALA A 192 -11.19 4.61 2.01
N TRP A 193 -11.04 5.75 2.70
CA TRP A 193 -10.57 5.77 4.09
C TRP A 193 -11.44 4.97 5.08
N PRO A 194 -12.80 4.94 5.03
CA PRO A 194 -13.58 4.15 5.97
C PRO A 194 -13.32 2.65 5.78
N PHE A 195 -13.18 2.19 4.53
CA PHE A 195 -12.92 0.79 4.21
C PHE A 195 -11.50 0.39 4.58
N VAL A 196 -10.52 1.26 4.32
CA VAL A 196 -9.12 1.06 4.74
C VAL A 196 -9.01 1.05 6.27
N THR A 197 -9.68 1.95 6.99
CA THR A 197 -9.68 1.93 8.45
C THR A 197 -10.38 0.68 9.00
N ALA A 198 -11.51 0.28 8.42
CA ALA A 198 -12.19 -0.97 8.80
C ALA A 198 -11.33 -2.21 8.51
N SER A 199 -10.49 -2.17 7.46
CA SER A 199 -9.58 -3.27 7.11
C SER A 199 -8.51 -3.56 8.17
N VAL A 200 -8.28 -2.64 9.12
CA VAL A 200 -7.39 -2.92 10.28
C VAL A 200 -7.89 -4.09 11.11
N PHE A 201 -9.22 -4.28 11.18
CA PHE A 201 -9.84 -5.36 11.97
C PHE A 201 -10.44 -6.46 11.09
N LEU A 202 -10.97 -6.09 9.93
CA LEU A 202 -11.71 -6.98 9.03
C LEU A 202 -10.90 -7.37 7.77
N GLY A 203 -9.72 -6.80 7.55
CA GLY A 203 -8.90 -6.96 6.34
C GLY A 203 -9.67 -6.84 5.03
N ALA A 204 -9.47 -7.80 4.14
CA ALA A 204 -10.08 -7.90 2.81
C ALA A 204 -11.61 -7.93 2.87
N TYR A 205 -12.23 -8.44 3.95
CA TYR A 205 -13.69 -8.42 4.07
C TYR A 205 -14.25 -7.00 4.10
N ALA A 206 -13.48 -6.01 4.54
CA ALA A 206 -13.83 -4.60 4.41
C ALA A 206 -13.46 -3.99 3.04
N LEU A 207 -12.44 -4.52 2.35
CA LEU A 207 -11.96 -3.96 1.08
C LEU A 207 -12.74 -4.46 -0.14
N ILE A 208 -13.26 -5.68 -0.15
CA ILE A 208 -13.98 -6.24 -1.30
C ILE A 208 -15.27 -5.45 -1.63
N PRO A 209 -16.11 -5.02 -0.67
CA PRO A 209 -17.25 -4.16 -0.97
C PRO A 209 -16.83 -2.84 -1.62
N TYR A 210 -15.70 -2.27 -1.16
CA TYR A 210 -15.12 -1.09 -1.79
C TYR A 210 -14.72 -1.39 -3.23
N MET A 211 -14.07 -2.52 -3.51
CA MET A 211 -13.70 -2.94 -4.87
C MET A 211 -14.91 -3.10 -5.80
N ALA A 212 -15.98 -3.70 -5.31
CA ALA A 212 -17.19 -3.89 -6.12
C ALA A 212 -17.87 -2.56 -6.47
N LEU A 213 -17.77 -1.57 -5.58
CA LEU A 213 -18.35 -0.23 -5.77
C LEU A 213 -17.37 0.76 -6.41
N TRP A 214 -16.11 0.38 -6.55
CA TRP A 214 -15.07 1.23 -7.10
C TRP A 214 -15.25 1.37 -8.61
N SER A 215 -15.04 2.58 -9.11
CA SER A 215 -15.09 2.88 -10.54
C SER A 215 -13.80 3.60 -10.96
N PRO A 216 -13.21 3.24 -12.12
CA PRO A 216 -12.11 3.99 -12.70
C PRO A 216 -12.52 5.45 -12.92
N LYS A 217 -11.58 6.38 -12.72
CA LYS A 217 -11.86 7.81 -12.85
C LYS A 217 -11.80 8.29 -14.30
N GLU A 218 -12.72 9.19 -14.63
CA GLU A 218 -12.66 10.03 -15.83
C GLU A 218 -12.71 11.51 -15.43
N PRO A 219 -11.71 12.35 -15.77
CA PRO A 219 -10.42 12.03 -16.43
C PRO A 219 -9.43 11.30 -15.49
N PRO A 220 -8.36 10.68 -16.05
CA PRO A 220 -7.36 9.95 -15.27
C PRO A 220 -6.76 10.83 -14.17
N GLN A 221 -6.70 10.32 -12.94
CA GLN A 221 -6.04 11.03 -11.83
C GLN A 221 -4.54 11.13 -12.11
N GLN A 222 -3.97 12.32 -11.97
CA GLN A 222 -2.52 12.51 -12.02
C GLN A 222 -1.87 11.84 -10.80
N LEU A 223 -1.09 10.80 -11.05
CA LEU A 223 -0.19 10.15 -10.10
C LEU A 223 1.25 10.27 -10.66
N PRO A 224 2.26 10.50 -9.81
CA PRO A 224 2.20 10.68 -8.36
C PRO A 224 1.50 11.99 -7.94
N PRO A 225 1.10 12.15 -6.65
CA PRO A 225 0.53 13.38 -6.14
C PRO A 225 1.43 14.60 -6.40
N PRO A 226 0.88 15.78 -6.78
CA PRO A 226 1.67 17.01 -6.80
C PRO A 226 2.07 17.41 -5.38
N LYS A 227 3.17 18.16 -5.23
CA LYS A 227 3.76 18.47 -3.91
C LYS A 227 2.81 19.23 -3.00
N GLU A 228 2.09 20.18 -3.58
CA GLU A 228 1.19 21.10 -2.89
C GLU A 228 0.03 20.31 -2.24
N GLU A 229 -0.30 19.15 -2.81
CA GLU A 229 -1.28 18.23 -2.25
C GLU A 229 -0.73 17.33 -1.15
N LEU A 230 0.57 17.30 -0.90
CA LEU A 230 1.19 16.55 0.21
C LEU A 230 1.40 17.43 1.46
N GLU A 231 1.16 18.74 1.34
CA GLU A 231 1.27 19.68 2.44
C GLU A 231 0.04 19.60 3.37
N GLY A 232 0.29 19.64 4.68
CA GLY A 232 -0.74 19.61 5.71
C GLY A 232 -0.60 18.45 6.71
N TRP A 233 -0.99 18.71 7.96
CA TRP A 233 -0.89 17.75 9.07
C TRP A 233 -1.73 16.48 8.85
N ASN A 234 -2.89 16.62 8.22
CA ASN A 234 -3.81 15.53 7.90
C ASN A 234 -3.32 14.63 6.73
N ARG A 235 -2.24 15.01 6.03
CA ARG A 235 -1.70 14.26 4.88
C ARG A 235 -0.37 13.58 5.18
N LEU A 236 0.02 13.50 6.45
CA LEU A 236 1.26 12.86 6.90
C LEU A 236 1.43 11.44 6.33
N TYR A 237 0.33 10.67 6.32
CA TYR A 237 0.35 9.32 5.80
C TYR A 237 0.64 9.26 4.28
N MET A 238 -0.06 10.10 3.49
CA MET A 238 0.19 10.19 2.03
C MET A 238 1.63 10.64 1.76
N ARG A 239 2.11 11.65 2.50
CA ARG A 239 3.50 12.10 2.41
C ARG A 239 4.47 10.97 2.71
N GLY A 240 4.23 10.21 3.78
CA GLY A 240 5.01 9.03 4.14
C GLY A 240 5.03 7.99 3.02
N ALA A 241 3.88 7.68 2.44
CA ALA A 241 3.73 6.71 1.34
C ALA A 241 4.42 7.13 0.03
N GLU A 242 4.69 8.42 -0.15
CA GLU A 242 5.51 8.96 -1.24
C GLU A 242 7.01 9.08 -0.89
N THR A 243 7.42 8.71 0.33
CA THR A 243 8.85 8.60 0.70
C THR A 243 9.39 7.18 0.52
N ALA A 244 10.70 6.98 0.65
CA ALA A 244 11.29 5.64 0.77
C ALA A 244 11.17 5.04 2.18
N VAL A 245 10.95 5.87 3.19
CA VAL A 245 11.00 5.43 4.60
C VAL A 245 9.81 4.55 4.96
N LEU A 246 8.56 5.02 4.74
CA LEU A 246 7.38 4.24 5.11
C LEU A 246 7.31 2.91 4.34
N PRO A 247 7.41 2.86 2.99
CA PRO A 247 7.47 1.59 2.27
C PRO A 247 8.64 0.70 2.70
N GLY A 248 9.79 1.30 3.06
CA GLY A 248 10.95 0.59 3.60
C GLY A 248 10.67 -0.12 4.91
N LEU A 249 10.00 0.57 5.85
CA LEU A 249 9.57 -0.02 7.11
C LEU A 249 8.51 -1.11 6.90
N LEU A 250 7.56 -0.92 5.97
CA LEU A 250 6.57 -1.94 5.63
C LEU A 250 7.24 -3.19 5.04
N ALA A 251 8.20 -3.01 4.13
CA ALA A 251 8.95 -4.12 3.52
C ALA A 251 9.81 -4.86 4.56
N ALA A 252 10.48 -4.13 5.46
CA ALA A 252 11.26 -4.72 6.55
C ALA A 252 10.36 -5.50 7.53
N GLY A 253 9.21 -4.94 7.92
CA GLY A 253 8.23 -5.62 8.77
C GLY A 253 7.65 -6.87 8.10
N ALA A 254 7.33 -6.76 6.80
CA ALA A 254 6.87 -7.89 6.00
C ALA A 254 7.91 -9.01 5.95
N ALA A 255 9.16 -8.67 5.64
CA ALA A 255 10.27 -9.62 5.62
C ALA A 255 10.48 -10.26 6.99
N PHE A 256 10.38 -9.49 8.08
CA PHE A 256 10.52 -9.99 9.44
C PHE A 256 9.45 -11.03 9.80
N TYR A 257 8.16 -10.74 9.58
CA TYR A 257 7.10 -11.70 9.90
C TYR A 257 7.11 -12.93 9.00
N LEU A 258 7.41 -12.76 7.70
CA LEU A 258 7.58 -13.89 6.78
C LEU A 258 8.77 -14.77 7.20
N PHE A 259 9.89 -14.17 7.61
CA PHE A 259 11.05 -14.89 8.12
C PHE A 259 10.71 -15.68 9.39
N GLN A 260 10.00 -15.07 10.34
CA GLN A 260 9.56 -15.77 11.55
C GLN A 260 8.66 -16.97 11.24
N ALA A 261 7.69 -16.81 10.34
CA ALA A 261 6.83 -17.93 9.93
C ALA A 261 7.62 -19.03 9.22
N ALA A 262 8.53 -18.66 8.30
CA ALA A 262 9.34 -19.61 7.54
C ALA A 262 10.32 -20.40 8.42
N THR A 263 10.84 -19.79 9.49
CA THR A 263 11.82 -20.41 10.40
C THR A 263 11.20 -21.05 11.65
N ALA A 264 9.87 -21.04 11.79
CA ALA A 264 9.15 -21.56 12.95
C ALA A 264 9.30 -23.08 13.17
N GLY A 265 9.79 -23.82 12.17
CA GLY A 265 10.00 -25.27 12.23
C GLY A 265 8.73 -26.09 11.94
N GLY A 266 8.91 -27.36 11.57
CA GLY A 266 7.81 -28.21 11.09
C GLY A 266 6.70 -28.45 12.13
N GLN A 267 7.05 -28.59 13.41
CA GLN A 267 6.07 -28.77 14.48
C GLN A 267 5.14 -27.56 14.61
N ALA A 268 5.68 -26.34 14.56
CA ALA A 268 4.87 -25.13 14.65
C ALA A 268 3.91 -25.00 13.45
N TRP A 269 4.33 -25.41 12.25
CA TRP A 269 3.45 -25.47 11.08
C TRP A 269 2.36 -26.54 11.22
N TYR A 270 2.69 -27.71 11.75
CA TYR A 270 1.71 -28.76 12.03
C TYR A 270 0.65 -28.29 13.05
N ASP A 271 1.10 -27.65 14.14
CA ASP A 271 0.19 -27.10 15.15
C ASP A 271 -0.67 -25.97 14.58
N TYR A 272 -0.12 -25.17 13.66
CA TYR A 272 -0.88 -24.15 12.93
C TYR A 272 -1.96 -24.76 12.01
N MET A 273 -1.67 -25.85 11.29
CA MET A 273 -2.67 -26.54 10.49
C MET A 273 -3.81 -27.09 11.36
N ARG A 274 -3.47 -27.66 12.53
CA ARG A 274 -4.49 -28.08 13.49
C ARG A 274 -5.33 -26.92 14.01
N LEU A 275 -4.70 -25.77 14.30
CA LEU A 275 -5.40 -24.55 14.68
C LEU A 275 -6.32 -24.06 13.57
N PHE A 276 -5.87 -24.11 12.31
CA PHE A 276 -6.65 -23.73 11.14
C PHE A 276 -7.92 -24.58 10.97
N ASP A 277 -7.86 -25.87 11.29
CA ASP A 277 -9.01 -26.78 11.23
C ASP A 277 -10.00 -26.63 12.40
N GLN A 278 -9.60 -25.96 13.49
CA GLN A 278 -10.37 -25.91 14.74
C GLN A 278 -10.93 -24.52 15.05
N SER A 279 -10.17 -23.47 14.71
CA SER A 279 -10.42 -22.08 15.12
C SER A 279 -11.00 -21.26 13.98
N ARG A 280 -12.10 -20.55 14.27
CA ARG A 280 -12.75 -19.67 13.30
C ARG A 280 -11.87 -18.47 13.01
N LEU A 281 -11.25 -17.91 14.05
CA LEU A 281 -10.36 -16.77 13.94
C LEU A 281 -9.17 -17.08 13.04
N VAL A 282 -8.49 -18.20 13.28
CA VAL A 282 -7.31 -18.60 12.51
C VAL A 282 -7.68 -18.82 11.05
N HIS A 283 -8.80 -19.52 10.82
CA HIS A 283 -9.30 -19.80 9.49
C HIS A 283 -9.67 -18.52 8.72
N ALA A 284 -10.45 -17.62 9.34
CA ALA A 284 -10.86 -16.35 8.75
C ALA A 284 -9.67 -15.44 8.44
N THR A 285 -8.68 -15.35 9.34
CA THR A 285 -7.46 -14.54 9.18
C THR A 285 -6.57 -15.08 8.05
N SER A 286 -6.50 -16.40 7.91
CA SER A 286 -5.68 -17.04 6.86
C SER A 286 -6.30 -16.84 5.47
N ILE A 287 -7.63 -16.96 5.36
CA ILE A 287 -8.37 -16.61 4.15
C ILE A 287 -8.19 -15.13 3.82
N ASP A 288 -8.30 -14.26 4.83
CA ASP A 288 -8.10 -12.83 4.67
C ASP A 288 -6.71 -12.48 4.15
N PHE A 289 -5.65 -13.07 4.71
CA PHE A 289 -4.29 -12.92 4.21
C PHE A 289 -4.15 -13.35 2.74
N ALA A 290 -4.77 -14.47 2.36
CA ALA A 290 -4.78 -14.93 0.98
C ALA A 290 -5.53 -13.95 0.07
N LEU A 291 -6.70 -13.46 0.48
CA LEU A 291 -7.48 -12.47 -0.27
C LEU A 291 -6.71 -11.15 -0.42
N CYS A 292 -6.15 -10.61 0.66
CA CYS A 292 -5.30 -9.43 0.64
C CYS A 292 -4.10 -9.62 -0.31
N THR A 293 -3.53 -10.83 -0.39
CA THR A 293 -2.48 -11.15 -1.35
C THR A 293 -3.00 -11.14 -2.79
N LEU A 294 -4.13 -11.81 -3.05
CA LEU A 294 -4.71 -11.98 -4.38
C LEU A 294 -5.27 -10.66 -4.97
N LEU A 295 -5.74 -9.76 -4.12
CA LEU A 295 -6.26 -8.46 -4.55
C LEU A 295 -5.14 -7.44 -4.81
N ALA A 296 -3.95 -7.63 -4.24
CA ALA A 296 -2.86 -6.65 -4.35
C ALA A 296 -2.39 -6.40 -5.80
N PRO A 297 -2.22 -7.42 -6.67
CA PRO A 297 -1.79 -7.24 -8.06
C PRO A 297 -2.67 -6.27 -8.85
N PHE A 298 -3.99 -6.36 -8.67
CA PHE A 298 -4.94 -5.46 -9.32
C PHE A 298 -4.68 -4.00 -8.95
N TRP A 299 -4.52 -3.73 -7.65
CA TRP A 299 -4.31 -2.37 -7.16
C TRP A 299 -2.93 -1.82 -7.47
N MET A 300 -1.89 -2.66 -7.45
CA MET A 300 -0.56 -2.29 -7.89
C MET A 300 -0.52 -1.99 -9.40
N ALA A 301 -1.25 -2.75 -10.23
CA ALA A 301 -1.36 -2.48 -11.66
C ALA A 301 -2.03 -1.12 -11.93
N ASN A 302 -3.13 -0.83 -11.22
CA ASN A 302 -3.84 0.43 -11.33
C ASN A 302 -2.98 1.63 -10.89
N ASP A 303 -2.25 1.53 -9.76
CA ASP A 303 -1.32 2.58 -9.33
C ASP A 303 -0.12 2.73 -10.29
N ALA A 304 0.39 1.63 -10.84
CA ALA A 304 1.52 1.64 -11.78
C ALA A 304 1.15 2.30 -13.11
N GLU A 305 -0.06 2.06 -13.58
CA GLU A 305 -0.62 2.71 -14.78
C GLU A 305 -0.82 4.20 -14.55
N GLY A 306 -1.41 4.60 -13.42
CA GLY A 306 -1.58 6.00 -13.07
C GLY A 306 -0.25 6.77 -12.98
N ARG A 307 0.84 6.09 -12.58
CA ARG A 307 2.20 6.65 -12.49
C ARG A 307 3.03 6.52 -13.77
N ASN A 308 2.49 5.92 -14.83
CA ASN A 308 3.21 5.60 -16.07
C ASN A 308 4.54 4.85 -15.82
N TRP A 309 4.54 3.86 -14.91
CA TRP A 309 5.76 3.16 -14.54
C TRP A 309 6.25 2.24 -15.66
N GLU A 310 7.40 2.57 -16.26
CA GLU A 310 7.97 1.84 -17.40
C GLU A 310 8.28 0.37 -17.10
N GLN A 311 8.75 0.06 -15.89
CA GLN A 311 9.15 -1.29 -15.49
C GLN A 311 7.96 -2.18 -15.09
N ARG A 312 6.71 -1.68 -15.22
CA ARG A 312 5.50 -2.44 -14.87
C ARG A 312 5.38 -3.76 -15.63
N GLY A 313 5.87 -3.83 -16.87
CA GLY A 313 5.77 -5.05 -17.68
C GLY A 313 6.62 -6.22 -17.15
N THR A 314 7.72 -5.91 -16.46
CA THR A 314 8.71 -6.93 -16.04
C THR A 314 8.67 -7.14 -14.53
N LEU A 315 8.66 -6.07 -13.74
CA LEU A 315 8.76 -6.17 -12.27
C LEU A 315 7.41 -6.43 -11.60
N LEU A 316 6.32 -5.86 -12.13
CA LEU A 316 5.01 -5.99 -11.49
C LEU A 316 4.54 -7.45 -11.37
N PRO A 317 4.69 -8.33 -12.39
CA PRO A 317 4.30 -9.74 -12.25
C PRO A 317 5.13 -10.47 -11.19
N VAL A 318 6.44 -10.20 -11.11
CA VAL A 318 7.32 -10.81 -10.10
C VAL A 318 6.91 -10.38 -8.70
N LEU A 319 6.66 -9.08 -8.50
CA LEU A 319 6.19 -8.54 -7.24
C LEU A 319 4.78 -9.03 -6.88
N SER A 320 3.94 -9.34 -7.85
CA SER A 320 2.57 -9.82 -7.62
C SER A 320 2.49 -11.22 -7.00
N VAL A 321 3.53 -12.04 -7.19
CA VAL A 321 3.54 -13.43 -6.68
C VAL A 321 4.04 -13.49 -5.23
N LEU A 322 4.74 -12.48 -4.75
CA LEU A 322 5.34 -12.46 -3.41
C LEU A 322 4.31 -11.96 -2.38
N PRO A 323 3.72 -12.83 -1.53
CA PRO A 323 2.72 -12.41 -0.56
C PRO A 323 3.32 -11.40 0.40
N LEU A 324 2.60 -10.30 0.65
CA LEU A 324 2.95 -9.19 1.55
C LEU A 324 4.21 -8.39 1.16
N LEU A 325 5.33 -9.07 0.90
CA LEU A 325 6.61 -8.48 0.54
C LEU A 325 6.54 -7.79 -0.83
N GLY A 326 5.89 -8.43 -1.81
CA GLY A 326 5.75 -7.92 -3.16
C GLY A 326 5.09 -6.54 -3.22
N PRO A 327 3.88 -6.38 -2.65
CA PRO A 327 3.23 -5.07 -2.54
C PRO A 327 4.04 -4.03 -1.76
N SER A 328 4.78 -4.43 -0.74
CA SER A 328 5.66 -3.51 0.02
C SER A 328 6.86 -3.03 -0.82
N LEU A 329 7.49 -3.95 -1.55
CA LEU A 329 8.58 -3.64 -2.48
C LEU A 329 8.10 -2.81 -3.68
N TYR A 330 6.88 -3.05 -4.15
CA TYR A 330 6.26 -2.21 -5.18
C TYR A 330 6.17 -0.75 -4.73
N LEU A 331 5.68 -0.49 -3.52
CA LEU A 331 5.60 0.87 -2.96
C LEU A 331 6.99 1.54 -2.82
N LEU A 332 8.05 0.74 -2.65
CA LEU A 332 9.42 1.24 -2.63
C LEU A 332 9.92 1.65 -4.02
N LEU A 333 9.65 0.82 -5.03
CA LEU A 333 10.21 0.93 -6.38
C LEU A 333 9.40 1.84 -7.32
N ARG A 334 8.11 2.06 -7.04
CA ARG A 334 7.26 2.92 -7.87
C ARG A 334 7.80 4.35 -7.94
N PRO A 335 7.60 5.07 -9.07
CA PRO A 335 7.96 6.48 -9.19
C PRO A 335 7.27 7.32 -8.09
N LYS A 336 8.02 8.19 -7.42
CA LYS A 336 7.54 9.00 -6.28
C LYS A 336 7.40 10.46 -6.69
N THR A 337 6.66 11.24 -5.91
CA THR A 337 6.62 12.69 -6.09
C THR A 337 8.01 13.29 -5.91
N ASP A 338 8.49 14.02 -6.92
CA ASP A 338 9.78 14.71 -6.91
C ASP A 338 9.79 15.82 -5.87
N THR A 339 10.06 15.52 -4.60
CA THR A 339 10.02 16.49 -3.48
C THR A 339 11.16 17.51 -3.50
N SER A 340 12.10 17.41 -4.45
CA SER A 340 13.33 18.20 -4.55
C SER A 340 13.23 19.45 -5.45
N ALA A 341 12.20 19.60 -6.28
CA ALA A 341 12.01 20.83 -7.07
C ALA A 341 11.29 21.92 -6.25
N PRO A 342 11.75 23.18 -6.32
CA PRO A 342 11.27 24.29 -5.48
C PRO A 342 9.81 24.67 -5.71
#